data_AF-A0A7Y7YNM2-F1
#
_entry.id   AF-A0A7Y7YNM2-F1
#
_cell.length_a   1.000
_cell.length_b   1.000
_cell.length_c   1.000
_cell.angle_alpha   90.00
_cell.angle_beta   90.00
_cell.angle_gamma   90.00
#
_symmetry.space_group_name_H-M   'P 1'
#
loop_
_entity.id
_entity.type
_entity.pdbx_description
1 polymer ?
#
loop_
_entity_poly.entity_id
_entity_poly.type
_entity_poly.pdbx_seq_one_letter_code
_entity_poly.pdbx_strand_id
1 'polypeptide(L)'
;MATNEFKPFATGAGANVMSQADWEALPALITGFQAGKASSAQVNKAIRQASFVAAALAQFIANQSGNDVHDDGDVTTLVASLLSAINKTSQPLDATLTALAALATGANKLPYFTGPDAASQTDLTQVGRDIIGKTDIASVLSYLGLGTAAKKDVGTGTGQIPDMSSFSLARISASSGYQKLPSGLIFQWTIGPSTTIETLTTITLPIPFPTAMMAGMVSTNANSGNTSDIMYQTVSSTASSITLQSQIFTTLAGAGSVSPVVFAIGY
;
A
#
# COMPACT_ATOMS: atom_id res chain seq x y z
N MET A 1 -2.48 -25.52 43.80
CA MET A 1 -1.40 -26.13 43.00
C MET A 1 -1.75 -27.59 42.83
N ALA A 2 -1.52 -28.15 41.65
CA ALA A 2 -1.69 -29.57 41.43
C ALA A 2 -0.78 -30.39 42.36
N THR A 3 -1.28 -31.54 42.79
CA THR A 3 -0.67 -32.43 43.76
C THR A 3 0.12 -33.52 43.06
N ASN A 4 1.32 -33.80 43.55
CA ASN A 4 2.14 -34.92 43.11
C ASN A 4 2.15 -36.01 44.21
N GLU A 5 1.63 -37.20 43.93
CA GLU A 5 1.59 -38.31 44.88
C GLU A 5 2.86 -39.16 44.87
N PHE A 6 3.66 -39.13 43.79
CA PHE A 6 4.93 -39.86 43.71
C PHE A 6 5.96 -39.22 44.63
N LYS A 7 6.35 -39.94 45.70
CA LYS A 7 7.28 -39.45 46.71
C LYS A 7 8.68 -40.06 46.55
N PRO A 8 9.75 -39.28 46.72
CA PRO A 8 11.09 -39.82 46.73
C PRO A 8 11.34 -40.58 48.04
N PHE A 9 11.90 -41.78 47.96
CA PHE A 9 12.17 -42.62 49.13
C PHE A 9 13.54 -42.33 49.75
N ALA A 10 13.64 -42.33 51.08
CA ALA A 10 14.89 -42.25 51.83
C ALA A 10 15.80 -41.03 51.49
N THR A 11 15.19 -39.84 51.33
CA THR A 11 15.89 -38.57 51.06
C THR A 11 16.29 -37.78 52.31
N GLY A 12 15.81 -38.18 53.49
CA GLY A 12 16.11 -37.51 54.75
C GLY A 12 17.58 -37.64 55.18
N ALA A 13 18.03 -36.69 56.01
CA ALA A 13 19.34 -36.79 56.66
C ALA A 13 19.41 -38.06 57.52
N GLY A 14 20.53 -38.78 57.43
CA GLY A 14 20.72 -40.05 58.17
C GLY A 14 19.91 -41.24 57.63
N ALA A 15 19.28 -41.13 56.46
CA ALA A 15 18.58 -42.26 55.84
C ALA A 15 19.53 -43.45 55.63
N ASN A 16 19.03 -44.67 55.88
CA ASN A 16 19.78 -45.92 55.71
C ASN A 16 20.01 -46.22 54.21
N VAL A 17 20.94 -45.49 53.60
CA VAL A 17 21.26 -45.57 52.19
C VAL A 17 22.77 -45.50 52.04
N MET A 18 23.35 -46.41 51.26
CA MET A 18 24.81 -46.41 51.06
C MET A 18 25.30 -45.15 50.34
N SER A 19 26.59 -44.84 50.48
CA SER A 19 27.21 -43.68 49.84
C SER A 19 27.15 -43.78 48.30
N GLN A 20 27.41 -42.67 47.61
CA GLN A 20 27.49 -42.73 46.14
C GLN A 20 28.73 -43.50 45.66
N ALA A 21 29.89 -43.26 46.28
CA ALA A 21 31.13 -43.93 45.93
C ALA A 21 31.03 -45.46 46.11
N ASP A 22 30.46 -45.93 47.23
CA ASP A 22 30.31 -47.37 47.47
C ASP A 22 29.30 -48.01 46.51
N TRP A 23 28.30 -47.27 46.05
CA TRP A 23 27.28 -47.76 45.11
C TRP A 23 27.87 -47.96 43.73
N GLU A 24 28.66 -46.99 43.25
CA GLU A 24 29.35 -47.07 41.96
C GLU A 24 30.40 -48.19 41.93
N ALA A 25 31.00 -48.50 43.09
CA ALA A 25 31.94 -49.62 43.23
C ALA A 25 31.26 -50.99 43.44
N LEU A 26 29.95 -51.04 43.67
CA LEU A 26 29.24 -52.27 44.03
C LEU A 26 29.09 -53.19 42.79
N PRO A 27 29.60 -54.44 42.81
CA PRO A 27 29.46 -55.35 41.66
C PRO A 27 27.99 -55.63 41.26
N ALA A 28 27.08 -55.60 42.24
CA ALA A 28 25.64 -55.78 42.02
C ALA A 28 24.98 -54.64 41.23
N LEU A 29 25.65 -53.51 41.00
CA LEU A 29 25.17 -52.46 40.08
C LEU A 29 25.08 -52.99 38.64
N ILE A 30 26.00 -53.88 38.26
CA ILE A 30 26.08 -54.47 36.92
C ILE A 30 25.25 -55.75 36.86
N THR A 31 25.41 -56.63 37.85
CA THR A 31 24.83 -57.98 37.81
C THR A 31 23.44 -58.05 38.45
N GLY A 32 23.01 -57.00 39.16
CA GLY A 32 21.86 -57.05 40.05
C GLY A 32 22.16 -57.83 41.35
N PHE A 33 21.26 -57.73 42.32
CA PHE A 33 21.35 -58.55 43.54
C PHE A 33 21.12 -60.02 43.18
N GLN A 34 22.13 -60.86 43.44
CA GLN A 34 22.06 -62.31 43.23
C GLN A 34 21.35 -63.02 44.38
N ALA A 35 21.14 -64.33 44.24
CA ALA A 35 20.59 -65.18 45.30
C ALA A 35 21.37 -64.99 46.62
N GLY A 36 20.65 -64.61 47.68
CA GLY A 36 21.24 -64.25 48.98
C GLY A 36 20.54 -63.06 49.62
N LYS A 37 21.21 -62.43 50.59
CA LYS A 37 20.69 -61.23 51.29
C LYS A 37 21.37 -59.99 50.73
N ALA A 38 20.59 -59.06 50.17
CA ALA A 38 21.06 -57.69 49.90
C ALA A 38 20.99 -56.87 51.19
N SER A 39 21.99 -56.02 51.43
CA SER A 39 21.93 -55.09 52.56
C SER A 39 20.81 -54.07 52.34
N SER A 40 20.07 -53.74 53.39
CA SER A 40 18.98 -52.74 53.32
C SER A 40 19.48 -51.39 52.80
N ALA A 41 20.72 -50.99 53.11
CA ALA A 41 21.33 -49.78 52.58
C ALA A 41 21.54 -49.80 51.06
N GLN A 42 21.81 -50.99 50.49
CA GLN A 42 21.97 -51.19 49.05
C GLN A 42 20.61 -51.19 48.34
N VAL A 43 19.62 -51.87 48.92
CA VAL A 43 18.25 -51.88 48.38
C VAL A 43 17.63 -50.48 48.42
N ASN A 44 17.77 -49.77 49.55
CA ASN A 44 17.27 -48.40 49.69
C ASN A 44 17.97 -47.44 48.73
N LYS A 45 19.24 -47.67 48.38
CA LYS A 45 19.94 -46.88 47.35
C LYS A 45 19.31 -47.03 45.99
N ALA A 46 19.06 -48.27 45.57
CA ALA A 46 18.40 -48.58 44.31
C ALA A 46 16.99 -47.95 44.25
N ILE A 47 16.18 -48.14 45.31
CA ILE A 47 14.82 -47.57 45.39
C ILE A 47 14.86 -46.04 45.40
N ARG A 48 15.78 -45.42 46.16
CA ARG A 48 15.93 -43.97 46.20
C ARG A 48 16.26 -43.39 44.84
N GLN A 49 17.17 -43.99 44.08
CA GLN A 49 17.52 -43.49 42.74
C GLN A 49 16.30 -43.50 41.80
N ALA A 50 15.51 -44.58 41.82
CA ALA A 50 14.30 -44.68 41.00
C ALA A 50 13.19 -43.70 41.45
N SER A 51 12.84 -43.73 42.73
CA SER A 51 11.75 -42.91 43.29
C SER A 51 12.05 -41.40 43.26
N PHE A 52 13.32 -41.00 43.37
CA PHE A 52 13.72 -39.60 43.24
C PHE A 52 13.43 -39.04 41.85
N VAL A 53 13.80 -39.77 40.80
CA VAL A 53 13.53 -39.36 39.41
C VAL A 53 12.03 -39.37 39.11
N ALA A 54 11.31 -40.40 39.57
CA ALA A 54 9.86 -40.49 39.40
C ALA A 54 9.13 -39.31 40.05
N ALA A 55 9.47 -38.98 41.30
CA ALA A 55 8.89 -37.84 42.00
C ALA A 55 9.18 -36.50 41.31
N ALA A 56 10.40 -36.31 40.78
CA ALA A 56 10.77 -35.09 40.05
C ALA A 56 9.98 -34.95 38.74
N LEU A 57 9.84 -36.04 37.97
CA LEU A 57 9.04 -36.04 36.74
C LEU A 57 7.55 -35.80 37.02
N ALA A 58 6.99 -36.49 38.01
CA ALA A 58 5.61 -36.28 38.42
C ALA A 58 5.35 -34.85 38.92
N GLN A 59 6.33 -34.24 39.62
CA GLN A 59 6.24 -32.84 40.01
C GLN A 59 6.24 -31.90 38.79
N PHE A 60 7.08 -32.19 37.78
CA PHE A 60 7.06 -31.45 36.52
C PHE A 60 5.69 -31.57 35.83
N ILE A 61 5.14 -32.78 35.73
CA ILE A 61 3.82 -33.03 35.14
C ILE A 61 2.75 -32.25 35.88
N ALA A 62 2.70 -32.32 37.22
CA ALA A 62 1.71 -31.61 38.03
C ALA A 62 1.81 -30.09 37.81
N ASN A 63 3.02 -29.54 37.91
CA ASN A 63 3.24 -28.10 37.77
C ASN A 63 2.83 -27.57 36.38
N GLN A 64 3.19 -28.30 35.32
CA GLN A 64 2.96 -27.82 33.96
C GLN A 64 1.55 -28.17 33.46
N SER A 65 1.09 -29.41 33.61
CA SER A 65 -0.26 -29.78 33.16
C SER A 65 -1.36 -29.07 33.96
N GLY A 66 -1.11 -28.76 35.24
CA GLY A 66 -2.12 -28.22 36.15
C GLY A 66 -3.08 -29.27 36.73
N ASN A 67 -2.87 -30.55 36.42
CA ASN A 67 -3.64 -31.67 36.94
C ASN A 67 -2.86 -32.40 38.04
N ASP A 68 -3.58 -32.98 38.99
CA ASP A 68 -2.99 -33.88 39.99
C ASP A 68 -2.37 -35.11 39.31
N VAL A 69 -1.28 -35.61 39.89
CA VAL A 69 -0.56 -36.80 39.42
C VAL A 69 -0.66 -37.87 40.51
N HIS A 70 -1.64 -38.76 40.34
CA HIS A 70 -2.00 -39.81 41.30
C HIS A 70 -1.17 -41.09 41.13
N ASP A 71 -0.92 -41.81 42.24
CA ASP A 71 -0.30 -43.14 42.25
C ASP A 71 -1.38 -44.24 42.28
N ASP A 72 -2.22 -44.28 41.24
CA ASP A 72 -3.39 -45.16 41.12
C ASP A 72 -3.26 -46.23 40.02
N GLY A 73 -2.14 -46.22 39.29
CA GLY A 73 -1.88 -47.12 38.17
C GLY A 73 -2.52 -46.72 36.84
N ASP A 74 -3.19 -45.56 36.74
CA ASP A 74 -3.75 -45.06 35.49
C ASP A 74 -2.67 -44.41 34.60
N VAL A 75 -2.01 -45.25 33.81
CA VAL A 75 -1.00 -44.83 32.83
C VAL A 75 -1.61 -43.90 31.76
N THR A 76 -2.89 -44.05 31.43
CA THR A 76 -3.53 -43.24 30.37
C THR A 76 -3.64 -41.78 30.81
N THR A 77 -4.15 -41.55 32.02
CA THR A 77 -4.25 -40.21 32.61
C THR A 77 -2.88 -39.59 32.84
N LEU A 78 -1.90 -40.39 33.29
CA LEU A 78 -0.52 -39.93 33.46
C LEU A 78 0.11 -39.49 32.13
N VAL A 79 -0.04 -40.29 31.06
CA VAL A 79 0.47 -39.96 29.71
C VAL A 79 -0.21 -38.72 29.15
N ALA A 80 -1.53 -38.58 29.32
CA ALA A 80 -2.26 -37.39 28.88
C ALA A 80 -1.77 -36.13 29.60
N SER A 81 -1.56 -36.21 30.93
CA SER A 81 -1.03 -35.10 31.72
C SER A 81 0.43 -34.78 31.35
N LEU A 82 1.26 -35.80 31.09
CA LEU A 82 2.62 -35.61 30.60
C LEU A 82 2.65 -34.91 29.23
N LEU A 83 1.81 -35.32 28.30
CA LEU A 83 1.70 -34.68 26.98
C LEU A 83 1.26 -33.21 27.12
N SER A 84 0.28 -32.94 28.00
CA SER A 84 -0.16 -31.58 28.31
C SER A 84 0.99 -30.73 28.89
N ALA A 85 1.75 -31.27 29.84
CA ALA A 85 2.91 -30.62 30.43
C ALA A 85 3.99 -30.27 29.40
N ILE A 86 4.30 -31.20 28.48
CA ILE A 86 5.28 -30.99 27.41
C ILE A 86 4.77 -29.90 26.45
N ASN A 87 3.53 -30.00 25.97
CA ASN A 87 2.96 -29.06 25.00
C ASN A 87 2.74 -27.64 25.56
N LYS A 88 2.72 -27.48 26.89
CA LYS A 88 2.68 -26.15 27.52
C LYS A 88 4.02 -25.44 27.53
N THR A 89 5.11 -26.21 27.49
CA THR A 89 6.50 -25.69 27.58
C THR A 89 7.23 -25.72 26.25
N SER A 90 6.68 -26.43 25.26
CA SER A 90 7.29 -26.66 23.96
C SER A 90 6.24 -26.50 22.86
N GLN A 91 6.67 -25.99 21.70
CA GLN A 91 5.85 -26.03 20.49
C GLN A 91 6.04 -27.39 19.81
N PRO A 92 4.97 -28.01 19.27
CA PRO A 92 5.10 -29.21 18.44
C PRO A 92 6.07 -28.96 17.28
N LEU A 93 6.75 -30.03 16.83
CA LEU A 93 7.61 -29.94 15.66
C LEU A 93 6.77 -29.48 14.46
N ASP A 94 7.13 -28.32 13.93
CA ASP A 94 6.44 -27.66 12.82
C ASP A 94 7.49 -27.21 11.80
N ALA A 95 7.27 -27.58 10.54
CA ALA A 95 8.22 -27.34 9.47
C ALA A 95 8.33 -25.85 9.12
N THR A 96 7.24 -25.09 9.24
CA THR A 96 7.23 -23.63 9.05
C THR A 96 8.01 -22.92 10.16
N LEU A 97 7.84 -23.32 11.43
CA LEU A 97 8.63 -22.78 12.54
C LEU A 97 10.12 -23.14 12.40
N THR A 98 10.41 -24.35 11.93
CA THR A 98 11.78 -24.79 11.65
C THR A 98 12.42 -23.92 10.56
N ALA A 99 11.69 -23.64 9.48
CA ALA A 99 12.17 -22.78 8.40
C ALA A 99 12.43 -21.34 8.86
N LEU A 100 11.54 -20.77 9.67
CA LEU A 100 11.71 -19.42 10.23
C LEU A 100 12.88 -19.36 11.22
N ALA A 101 13.04 -20.37 12.08
CA ALA A 101 14.13 -20.46 13.03
C ALA A 101 15.50 -20.67 12.37
N ALA A 102 15.53 -21.23 11.16
CA ALA A 102 16.74 -21.44 10.38
C ALA A 102 17.25 -20.18 9.66
N LEU A 103 16.47 -19.10 9.61
CA LEU A 103 16.90 -17.84 9.01
C LEU A 103 18.06 -17.22 9.80
N ALA A 104 19.14 -16.85 9.10
CA ALA A 104 20.27 -16.16 9.74
C ALA A 104 19.81 -14.85 10.38
N THR A 105 20.20 -14.59 11.61
CA THR A 105 19.87 -13.33 12.28
C THR A 105 20.67 -12.18 11.64
N GLY A 106 20.04 -11.03 11.49
CA GLY A 106 20.67 -9.86 10.88
C GLY A 106 19.82 -8.61 11.07
N ALA A 107 20.50 -7.46 11.22
CA ALA A 107 19.81 -6.18 11.21
C ALA A 107 19.16 -5.95 9.84
N ASN A 108 18.03 -5.25 9.84
CA ASN A 108 17.39 -4.78 8.61
C ASN A 108 16.96 -5.90 7.63
N LYS A 109 16.68 -7.11 8.14
CA LYS A 109 16.18 -8.22 7.35
C LYS A 109 14.65 -8.31 7.43
N LEU A 110 14.02 -8.71 6.33
CA LEU A 110 12.60 -9.05 6.26
C LEU A 110 12.46 -10.53 5.86
N PRO A 111 11.99 -11.40 6.78
CA PRO A 111 11.59 -12.77 6.46
C PRO A 111 10.42 -12.82 5.47
N TYR A 112 10.45 -13.76 4.54
CA TYR A 112 9.34 -14.04 3.63
C TYR A 112 9.33 -15.53 3.24
N PHE A 113 8.16 -16.06 2.88
CA PHE A 113 8.04 -17.44 2.42
C PHE A 113 8.35 -17.57 0.93
N THR A 114 9.10 -18.60 0.56
CA THR A 114 9.43 -18.96 -0.83
C THR A 114 8.67 -20.19 -1.32
N GLY A 115 7.88 -20.82 -0.44
CA GLY A 115 7.07 -22.00 -0.69
C GLY A 115 6.51 -22.56 0.62
N PRO A 116 5.76 -23.67 0.58
CA PRO A 116 5.35 -24.39 1.79
C PRO A 116 6.58 -24.77 2.63
N ASP A 117 6.56 -24.46 3.93
CA ASP A 117 7.63 -24.76 4.87
C ASP A 117 9.03 -24.29 4.44
N ALA A 118 9.10 -23.24 3.62
CA ALA A 118 10.34 -22.66 3.14
C ALA A 118 10.31 -21.14 3.34
N ALA A 119 11.28 -20.63 4.10
CA ALA A 119 11.46 -19.21 4.35
C ALA A 119 12.82 -18.74 3.84
N SER A 120 12.86 -17.49 3.40
CA SER A 120 14.08 -16.76 3.10
C SER A 120 13.99 -15.37 3.71
N GLN A 121 15.02 -14.56 3.50
CA GLN A 121 15.06 -13.19 3.98
C GLN A 121 15.72 -12.29 2.95
N THR A 122 15.24 -11.04 2.90
CA THR A 122 15.81 -9.99 2.05
C THR A 122 16.26 -8.82 2.90
N ASP A 123 17.17 -8.02 2.37
CA ASP A 123 17.55 -6.74 2.97
C ASP A 123 16.45 -5.70 2.77
N LEU A 124 16.06 -5.06 3.86
CA LEU A 124 15.15 -3.94 3.86
C LEU A 124 15.95 -2.64 4.00
N THR A 125 15.78 -1.70 3.07
CA THR A 125 16.46 -0.41 3.13
C THR A 125 15.87 0.47 4.24
N GLN A 126 16.59 1.53 4.64
CA GLN A 126 16.05 2.54 5.54
C GLN A 126 14.76 3.15 4.98
N VAL A 127 14.74 3.44 3.68
CA VAL A 127 13.56 3.94 2.97
C VAL A 127 12.39 2.97 3.07
N GLY A 128 12.64 1.67 2.85
CA GLY A 128 11.61 0.64 2.99
C GLY A 128 11.03 0.60 4.40
N ARG A 129 11.89 0.61 5.43
CA ARG A 129 11.47 0.68 6.84
C ARG A 129 10.65 1.93 7.16
N ASP A 130 11.08 3.08 6.65
CA ASP A 130 10.42 4.36 6.91
C ASP A 130 9.02 4.42 6.30
N ILE A 131 8.82 3.82 5.12
CA ILE A 131 7.51 3.75 4.45
C ILE A 131 6.57 2.78 5.17
N ILE A 132 6.99 1.54 5.43
CA ILE A 132 6.13 0.54 6.09
C ILE A 132 5.81 0.93 7.55
N GLY A 133 6.65 1.75 8.17
CA GLY A 133 6.43 2.29 9.51
C GLY A 133 5.45 3.46 9.56
N LYS A 134 4.93 3.97 8.43
CA LYS A 134 3.92 5.04 8.41
C LYS A 134 2.53 4.48 8.69
N THR A 135 1.75 5.22 9.47
CA THR A 135 0.39 4.83 9.89
C THR A 135 -0.72 5.31 8.97
N ASP A 136 -0.44 6.29 8.11
CA ASP A 136 -1.43 6.89 7.21
C ASP A 136 -0.80 7.34 5.88
N ILE A 137 -1.67 7.56 4.89
CA ILE A 137 -1.29 7.98 3.53
C ILE A 137 -0.60 9.36 3.55
N ALA A 138 -1.04 10.29 4.41
CA ALA A 138 -0.49 11.64 4.44
C ALA A 138 1.00 11.63 4.87
N SER A 139 1.36 10.77 5.81
CA SER A 139 2.72 10.54 6.28
C SER A 139 3.60 9.89 5.21
N VAL A 140 3.05 8.97 4.41
CA VAL A 140 3.76 8.38 3.26
C VAL A 140 4.03 9.45 2.20
N LEU A 141 3.02 10.24 1.83
CA LEU A 141 3.17 11.32 0.85
C LEU A 141 4.19 12.38 1.31
N SER A 142 4.15 12.74 2.60
CA SER A 142 5.11 13.66 3.21
C SER A 142 6.54 13.11 3.16
N TYR A 143 6.72 11.83 3.51
CA TYR A 143 8.02 11.17 3.45
C TYR A 143 8.61 11.15 2.02
N LEU A 144 7.76 10.94 1.01
CA LEU A 144 8.14 10.99 -0.40
C LEU A 144 8.34 12.43 -0.94
N GLY A 145 8.05 13.46 -0.14
CA GLY A 145 8.12 14.87 -0.58
C GLY A 145 7.02 15.26 -1.57
N LEU A 146 5.91 14.51 -1.61
CA LEU A 146 4.83 14.74 -2.56
C LEU A 146 3.90 15.87 -2.09
N GLY A 147 3.79 16.90 -2.92
CA GLY A 147 2.93 18.06 -2.67
C GLY A 147 1.44 17.80 -2.94
N THR A 148 0.63 18.86 -2.86
CA THR A 148 -0.82 18.78 -3.05
C THR A 148 -1.24 18.33 -4.45
N ALA A 149 -0.40 18.55 -5.46
CA ALA A 149 -0.65 18.09 -6.83
C ALA A 149 -0.78 16.57 -6.93
N ALA A 150 -0.01 15.80 -6.16
CA ALA A 150 -0.07 14.34 -6.16
C ALA A 150 -1.41 13.77 -5.62
N LYS A 151 -2.25 14.64 -5.03
CA LYS A 151 -3.57 14.29 -4.49
C LYS A 151 -4.72 14.68 -5.42
N LYS A 152 -4.42 15.27 -6.59
CA LYS A 152 -5.42 15.79 -7.52
C LYS A 152 -5.50 14.92 -8.76
N ASP A 153 -6.72 14.64 -9.21
CA ASP A 153 -6.96 13.97 -10.48
C ASP A 153 -6.67 14.88 -11.66
N VAL A 154 -6.36 14.27 -12.80
CA VAL A 154 -6.29 14.97 -14.08
C VAL A 154 -7.70 15.19 -14.62
N GLY A 155 -8.01 16.43 -15.00
CA GLY A 155 -9.30 16.81 -15.54
C GLY A 155 -9.61 18.30 -15.32
N THR A 156 -10.82 18.71 -15.71
CA THR A 156 -11.24 20.13 -15.68
C THR A 156 -12.23 20.46 -14.56
N GLY A 157 -12.61 19.49 -13.74
CA GLY A 157 -13.50 19.68 -12.59
C GLY A 157 -12.85 20.41 -11.42
N THR A 158 -13.67 20.82 -10.45
CA THR A 158 -13.19 21.50 -9.23
C THR A 158 -12.16 20.65 -8.50
N GLY A 159 -11.00 21.23 -8.21
CA GLY A 159 -9.92 20.55 -7.51
C GLY A 159 -9.02 19.67 -8.39
N GLN A 160 -9.32 19.54 -9.69
CA GLN A 160 -8.50 18.78 -10.64
C GLN A 160 -7.38 19.64 -11.26
N ILE A 161 -6.45 18.97 -11.93
CA ILE A 161 -5.38 19.59 -12.73
C ILE A 161 -5.65 19.31 -14.21
N PRO A 162 -5.99 20.34 -15.02
CA PRO A 162 -6.15 20.15 -16.46
C PRO A 162 -4.81 19.74 -17.09
N ASP A 163 -4.86 18.71 -17.94
CA ASP A 163 -3.72 18.36 -18.78
C ASP A 163 -3.65 19.26 -20.02
N MET A 164 -2.64 19.03 -20.87
CA MET A 164 -2.49 19.79 -22.11
C MET A 164 -3.65 19.57 -23.10
N SER A 165 -4.30 18.40 -23.06
CA SER A 165 -5.43 18.09 -23.97
C SER A 165 -6.66 18.96 -23.68
N SER A 166 -6.79 19.41 -22.42
CA SER A 166 -7.81 20.37 -21.98
C SER A 166 -7.63 21.77 -22.57
N PHE A 167 -6.47 22.07 -23.16
CA PHE A 167 -6.15 23.32 -23.88
C PHE A 167 -6.14 23.12 -25.41
N SER A 168 -7.08 22.32 -25.93
CA SER A 168 -7.14 21.96 -27.35
C SER A 168 -7.16 23.20 -28.27
N LEU A 169 -6.20 23.24 -29.20
CA LEU A 169 -6.08 24.26 -30.24
C LEU A 169 -6.16 23.61 -31.61
N ALA A 170 -6.94 24.21 -32.52
CA ALA A 170 -6.96 23.81 -33.92
C ALA A 170 -6.76 25.03 -34.81
N ARG A 171 -5.75 24.97 -35.69
CA ARG A 171 -5.57 25.91 -36.80
C ARG A 171 -6.19 25.29 -38.05
N ILE A 172 -7.40 25.73 -38.39
CA ILE A 172 -8.11 25.24 -39.58
C ILE A 172 -7.44 25.80 -40.85
N SER A 173 -6.95 27.03 -40.78
CA SER A 173 -6.13 27.66 -41.82
C SER A 173 -5.14 28.65 -41.20
N ALA A 174 -4.31 29.30 -42.02
CA ALA A 174 -3.40 30.36 -41.57
C ALA A 174 -4.12 31.52 -40.83
N SER A 175 -5.40 31.73 -41.14
CA SER A 175 -6.19 32.87 -40.66
C SER A 175 -7.44 32.46 -39.86
N SER A 176 -7.64 31.16 -39.60
CA SER A 176 -8.84 30.64 -38.94
C SER A 176 -8.51 29.52 -37.96
N GLY A 177 -9.08 29.56 -36.76
CA GLY A 177 -8.83 28.57 -35.74
C GLY A 177 -9.52 28.87 -34.42
N TYR A 178 -9.33 27.95 -33.46
CA TYR A 178 -9.85 28.09 -32.12
C TYR A 178 -8.89 27.55 -31.07
N GLN A 179 -9.09 27.98 -29.83
CA GLN A 179 -8.50 27.42 -28.62
C GLN A 179 -9.58 27.23 -27.57
N LYS A 180 -9.69 26.00 -27.04
CA LYS A 180 -10.54 25.67 -25.89
C LYS A 180 -9.73 25.82 -24.62
N LEU A 181 -10.39 26.24 -23.55
CA LEU A 181 -9.83 26.33 -22.21
C LEU A 181 -10.51 25.32 -21.28
N PRO A 182 -9.82 24.86 -20.23
CA PRO A 182 -10.39 23.98 -19.21
C PRO A 182 -11.65 24.52 -18.54
N SER A 183 -11.83 25.84 -18.50
CA SER A 183 -13.02 26.50 -17.95
C SER A 183 -14.27 26.33 -18.80
N GLY A 184 -14.16 25.75 -20.01
CA GLY A 184 -15.23 25.69 -20.99
C GLY A 184 -15.26 26.89 -21.95
N LEU A 185 -14.48 27.94 -21.67
CA LEU A 185 -14.33 29.06 -22.60
C LEU A 185 -13.61 28.63 -23.87
N ILE A 186 -14.05 29.20 -24.99
CA ILE A 186 -13.49 28.98 -26.31
C ILE A 186 -13.16 30.34 -26.90
N PHE A 187 -11.94 30.50 -27.40
CA PHE A 187 -11.54 31.60 -28.26
C PHE A 187 -11.56 31.12 -29.71
N GLN A 188 -12.11 31.92 -30.61
CA GLN A 188 -12.12 31.64 -32.04
C GLN A 188 -11.68 32.86 -32.81
N TRP A 189 -10.97 32.65 -33.91
CA TRP A 189 -10.59 33.69 -34.85
C TRP A 189 -10.83 33.22 -36.28
N THR A 190 -11.24 34.13 -37.15
CA THR A 190 -11.40 33.86 -38.58
C THR A 190 -11.36 35.15 -39.38
N ILE A 191 -11.02 35.08 -40.67
CA ILE A 191 -11.10 36.21 -41.59
C ILE A 191 -12.21 35.93 -42.61
N GLY A 192 -13.14 36.87 -42.75
CA GLY A 192 -14.22 36.77 -43.74
C GLY A 192 -13.82 37.20 -45.14
N PRO A 193 -14.73 37.05 -46.12
CA PRO A 193 -14.47 37.43 -47.50
C PRO A 193 -14.22 38.94 -47.61
N SER A 194 -13.38 39.32 -48.57
CA SER A 194 -13.09 40.73 -48.81
C SER A 194 -14.22 41.41 -49.58
N THR A 195 -14.50 42.69 -49.29
CA THR A 195 -15.48 43.50 -50.03
C THR A 195 -14.92 44.87 -50.42
N THR A 196 -15.53 45.46 -51.45
CA THR A 196 -15.33 46.86 -51.87
C THR A 196 -16.64 47.66 -51.82
N ILE A 197 -17.74 47.04 -51.39
CA ILE A 197 -19.09 47.62 -51.34
C ILE A 197 -19.71 47.47 -49.95
N GLU A 198 -20.69 48.32 -49.65
CA GLU A 198 -21.56 48.12 -48.48
C GLU A 198 -22.46 46.91 -48.65
N THR A 199 -22.33 45.96 -47.73
CA THR A 199 -23.10 44.73 -47.75
C THR A 199 -23.16 44.10 -46.36
N LEU A 200 -24.25 43.37 -46.10
CA LEU A 200 -24.32 42.43 -44.98
C LEU A 200 -23.58 41.15 -45.36
N THR A 201 -22.74 40.65 -44.47
CA THR A 201 -22.04 39.38 -44.64
C THR A 201 -22.11 38.58 -43.35
N THR A 202 -22.53 37.33 -43.45
CA THR A 202 -22.50 36.38 -42.33
C THR A 202 -21.26 35.51 -42.44
N ILE A 203 -20.47 35.48 -41.37
CA ILE A 203 -19.26 34.67 -41.25
C ILE A 203 -19.54 33.52 -40.29
N THR A 204 -19.29 32.30 -40.75
CA THR A 204 -19.35 31.10 -39.92
C THR A 204 -18.07 30.97 -39.10
N LEU A 205 -18.22 30.67 -37.81
CA LEU A 205 -17.10 30.41 -36.91
C LEU A 205 -16.49 29.02 -37.15
N PRO A 206 -15.19 28.83 -36.83
CA PRO A 206 -14.50 27.54 -36.88
C PRO A 206 -15.30 26.37 -36.29
N ILE A 207 -15.91 26.59 -35.12
CA ILE A 207 -16.83 25.67 -34.46
C ILE A 207 -18.01 26.44 -33.83
N PRO A 208 -19.18 25.83 -33.66
CA PRO A 208 -20.22 26.42 -32.83
C PRO A 208 -19.78 26.47 -31.36
N PHE A 209 -20.07 27.58 -30.67
CA PHE A 209 -20.04 27.61 -29.22
C PHE A 209 -21.13 26.67 -28.68
N PRO A 210 -20.81 25.75 -27.75
CA PRO A 210 -21.77 24.78 -27.23
C PRO A 210 -23.05 25.41 -26.64
N THR A 211 -22.93 26.58 -26.01
CA THR A 211 -24.05 27.28 -25.38
C THR A 211 -24.33 28.62 -26.05
N ALA A 212 -23.36 29.53 -26.06
CA ALA A 212 -23.54 30.89 -26.56
C ALA A 212 -22.22 31.59 -26.93
N MET A 213 -22.29 32.48 -27.92
CA MET A 213 -21.26 33.50 -28.13
C MET A 213 -21.45 34.60 -27.07
N MET A 214 -20.42 34.88 -26.27
CA MET A 214 -20.44 35.96 -25.29
C MET A 214 -20.11 37.31 -25.93
N ALA A 215 -19.09 37.34 -26.79
CA ALA A 215 -18.72 38.52 -27.54
C ALA A 215 -18.14 38.14 -28.90
N GLY A 216 -18.61 38.83 -29.94
CA GLY A 216 -18.06 38.80 -31.28
C GLY A 216 -17.50 40.17 -31.61
N MET A 217 -16.23 40.23 -31.95
CA MET A 217 -15.50 41.45 -32.24
C MET A 217 -15.03 41.39 -33.69
N VAL A 218 -15.10 42.53 -34.37
CA VAL A 218 -14.57 42.66 -35.73
C VAL A 218 -13.55 43.78 -35.78
N SER A 219 -12.47 43.53 -36.51
CA SER A 219 -11.57 44.58 -36.98
C SER A 219 -11.51 44.54 -38.50
N THR A 220 -11.23 45.68 -39.11
CA THR A 220 -11.06 45.79 -40.56
C THR A 220 -9.59 45.58 -40.90
N ASN A 221 -9.31 44.64 -41.80
CA ASN A 221 -7.98 44.48 -42.39
C ASN A 221 -8.00 44.94 -43.85
N ALA A 222 -7.23 45.98 -44.16
CA ALA A 222 -7.08 46.47 -45.53
C ALA A 222 -6.18 45.52 -46.33
N ASN A 223 -6.73 44.90 -47.37
CA ASN A 223 -5.95 44.08 -48.27
C ASN A 223 -5.21 45.00 -49.23
N SER A 224 -3.87 44.95 -49.19
CA SER A 224 -2.93 45.57 -50.14
C SER A 224 -2.83 47.11 -50.15
N GLY A 225 -2.09 47.68 -49.18
CA GLY A 225 -1.32 48.92 -49.31
C GLY A 225 -2.07 50.25 -49.55
N ASN A 226 -3.37 50.19 -49.83
CA ASN A 226 -4.22 51.33 -50.09
C ASN A 226 -4.99 51.72 -48.83
N THR A 227 -5.21 53.02 -48.65
CA THR A 227 -6.18 53.52 -47.66
C THR A 227 -7.57 53.02 -48.08
N SER A 228 -8.24 52.26 -47.20
CA SER A 228 -9.64 51.90 -47.37
C SER A 228 -10.46 52.65 -46.33
N ASP A 229 -11.63 53.08 -46.76
CA ASP A 229 -12.58 53.84 -45.95
C ASP A 229 -13.84 53.00 -45.66
N ILE A 230 -13.66 51.68 -45.65
CA ILE A 230 -14.69 50.72 -45.26
C ILE A 230 -14.40 50.25 -43.83
N MET A 231 -15.40 50.26 -42.96
CA MET A 231 -15.33 49.55 -41.67
C MET A 231 -16.45 48.53 -41.52
N TYR A 232 -16.17 47.50 -40.72
CA TYR A 232 -17.17 46.52 -40.34
C TYR A 232 -17.72 46.81 -38.96
N GLN A 233 -19.04 46.71 -38.83
CA GLN A 233 -19.74 46.67 -37.55
C GLN A 233 -20.42 45.32 -37.38
N THR A 234 -20.44 44.83 -36.14
CA THR A 234 -21.21 43.64 -35.80
C THR A 234 -22.67 44.01 -35.68
N VAL A 235 -23.53 43.33 -36.45
CA VAL A 235 -24.98 43.56 -36.46
C VAL A 235 -25.69 42.57 -35.54
N SER A 236 -25.32 41.30 -35.64
CA SER A 236 -25.88 40.22 -34.82
C SER A 236 -24.92 39.05 -34.72
N SER A 237 -25.13 38.19 -33.73
CA SER A 237 -24.35 36.97 -33.54
C SER A 237 -25.25 35.81 -33.13
N THR A 238 -24.85 34.61 -33.52
CA THR A 238 -25.39 33.34 -33.04
C THR A 238 -24.27 32.52 -32.40
N ALA A 239 -24.56 31.32 -31.91
CA ALA A 239 -23.53 30.43 -31.40
C ALA A 239 -22.51 29.98 -32.49
N SER A 240 -22.87 30.05 -33.78
CA SER A 240 -22.04 29.53 -34.88
C SER A 240 -21.64 30.57 -35.93
N SER A 241 -22.15 31.80 -35.85
CA SER A 241 -21.88 32.82 -36.84
C SER A 241 -21.97 34.24 -36.30
N ILE A 242 -21.32 35.17 -37.00
CA ILE A 242 -21.42 36.61 -36.78
C ILE A 242 -21.86 37.28 -38.07
N THR A 243 -22.86 38.16 -37.99
CA THR A 243 -23.32 38.96 -39.12
C THR A 243 -22.74 40.36 -38.99
N LEU A 244 -22.07 40.80 -40.04
CA LEU A 244 -21.39 42.07 -40.10
C LEU A 244 -22.00 42.93 -41.21
N GLN A 245 -22.02 44.23 -41.00
CA GLN A 245 -22.31 45.21 -42.05
C GLN A 245 -21.01 45.93 -42.38
N SER A 246 -20.65 45.98 -43.65
CA SER A 246 -19.63 46.90 -44.15
C SER A 246 -20.26 48.26 -44.44
N GLN A 247 -19.59 49.34 -44.02
CA GLN A 247 -20.02 50.72 -44.24
C GLN A 247 -18.87 51.52 -44.87
N ILE A 248 -19.20 52.33 -45.87
CA ILE A 248 -18.29 53.26 -46.55
C ILE A 248 -18.49 54.64 -45.93
N PHE A 249 -17.43 55.31 -45.48
CA PHE A 249 -17.55 56.59 -44.78
C PHE A 249 -17.39 57.84 -45.69
N THR A 250 -16.98 57.70 -46.95
CA THR A 250 -16.76 58.80 -47.90
C THR A 250 -17.25 58.48 -49.32
N THR A 251 -17.49 59.51 -50.12
CA THR A 251 -17.94 59.41 -51.53
C THR A 251 -16.78 59.36 -52.53
N LEU A 252 -15.53 59.32 -52.07
CA LEU A 252 -14.35 59.33 -52.93
C LEU A 252 -14.12 57.94 -53.54
N ALA A 253 -14.19 57.86 -54.87
CA ALA A 253 -14.01 56.64 -55.64
C ALA A 253 -12.59 56.08 -55.47
N GLY A 254 -12.44 55.12 -54.55
CA GLY A 254 -11.17 54.44 -54.33
C GLY A 254 -11.14 53.50 -53.13
N ALA A 255 -12.26 52.85 -52.77
CA ALA A 255 -12.27 51.93 -51.64
C ALA A 255 -11.41 50.69 -51.94
N GLY A 256 -10.22 50.63 -51.35
CA GLY A 256 -9.42 49.41 -51.32
C GLY A 256 -10.22 48.26 -50.70
N SER A 257 -9.98 47.03 -51.16
CA SER A 257 -10.68 45.85 -50.65
C SER A 257 -10.30 45.59 -49.19
N VAL A 258 -11.29 45.38 -48.33
CA VAL A 258 -11.08 45.06 -46.90
C VAL A 258 -11.67 43.71 -46.57
N SER A 259 -11.04 43.00 -45.64
CA SER A 259 -11.58 41.77 -45.05
C SER A 259 -11.88 41.99 -43.56
N PRO A 260 -12.99 41.44 -43.05
CA PRO A 260 -13.27 41.47 -41.63
C PRO A 260 -12.43 40.41 -40.92
N VAL A 261 -11.68 40.80 -39.90
CA VAL A 261 -11.00 39.90 -38.97
C VAL A 261 -11.87 39.77 -37.74
N VAL A 262 -12.42 38.59 -37.54
CA VAL A 262 -13.31 38.26 -36.43
C VAL A 262 -12.53 37.60 -35.33
N PHE A 263 -12.73 38.07 -34.10
CA PHE A 263 -12.36 37.38 -32.89
C PHE A 263 -13.63 37.18 -32.05
N ALA A 264 -13.87 35.95 -31.61
CA ALA A 264 -15.04 35.61 -30.82
C ALA A 264 -14.67 34.82 -29.57
N ILE A 265 -15.41 35.07 -28.50
CA ILE A 265 -15.32 34.33 -27.23
C ILE A 265 -16.71 33.82 -26.85
N GLY A 266 -16.77 32.61 -26.33
CA GLY A 266 -18.00 31.96 -25.90
C GLY A 266 -17.74 30.65 -25.16
N TYR A 267 -18.81 29.92 -24.86
CA TYR A 267 -18.80 28.61 -24.20
C TYR A 267 -20.03 27.78 -24.61
#